data_AF-A0A0F4R7V1-F1
#
_entry.id   AF-A0A0F4R7V1-F1
#
_cell.length_a   1.000
_cell.length_b   1.000
_cell.length_c   1.000
_cell.angle_alpha   90.00
_cell.angle_beta   90.00
_cell.angle_gamma   90.00
#
_symmetry.space_group_name_H-M   'P 1'
#
loop_
_entity.id
_entity.type
_entity.pdbx_description
1 polymer ?
#
loop_
_entity_poly.entity_id
_entity_poly.type
_entity_poly.pdbx_seq_one_letter_code
_entity_poly.pdbx_strand_id
1 'polypeptide(L)'
;MQFLNSVATKKKLILGFGLIIAIAVISTSLVYIQLEKTKRNQELLLNVRAPTVEAGLMLTSGINQSLSGLRGYLILGDDPNKADIFKNERQLGWQGIDKALTALNQFSDNWTVAANIEKLKDMNTLIKEFRNAQQQIEDIAHTKDNIPSFDILLNQAAPKAAETIASLTNLIELEMDQASNPQRKALLKTLADSRASFALGLANIRAYLLSGDEKFKTNFLNLWQKNEAQFEILTTKSKLLSSSQSTEWNAYQENRE
;
A
#
# COMPACT_ATOMS: atom_id res chain seq x y z
N MET A 1 53.31 40.36 53.41
CA MET A 1 53.80 39.45 54.47
C MET A 1 54.03 40.13 55.84
N GLN A 2 53.42 41.29 56.16
CA GLN A 2 53.59 41.93 57.48
C GLN A 2 52.45 41.64 58.49
N PHE A 3 51.28 41.19 58.02
CA PHE A 3 50.12 40.91 58.90
C PHE A 3 50.25 39.63 59.74
N LEU A 4 51.18 38.75 59.36
CA LEU A 4 51.40 37.48 60.04
C LEU A 4 52.42 37.59 61.18
N ASN A 5 53.17 38.68 61.34
CA ASN A 5 54.23 38.75 62.35
C ASN A 5 53.79 39.22 63.75
N SER A 6 52.57 39.77 63.90
CA SER A 6 52.03 40.26 65.19
C SER A 6 51.08 39.28 65.89
N VAL A 7 50.91 38.07 65.35
CA VAL A 7 49.91 37.09 65.80
C VAL A 7 50.57 35.97 66.59
N ALA A 8 50.09 35.68 67.81
CA ALA A 8 50.58 34.57 68.64
C ALA A 8 50.59 33.23 67.87
N THR A 9 51.63 32.41 68.03
CA THR A 9 51.84 31.12 67.34
C THR A 9 50.62 30.20 67.36
N LYS A 10 49.87 30.19 68.47
CA LYS A 10 48.60 29.45 68.62
C LYS A 10 47.55 29.84 67.57
N LYS A 11 47.39 31.14 67.28
CA LYS A 11 46.42 31.64 66.28
C LYS A 11 46.84 31.29 64.85
N LYS A 12 48.15 31.28 64.54
CA LYS A 12 48.66 30.85 63.23
C LYS A 12 48.39 29.36 62.97
N LEU A 13 48.58 28.52 63.99
CA LEU A 13 48.33 27.08 63.91
C LEU A 13 46.83 26.78 63.68
N ILE A 14 45.95 27.43 64.44
CA ILE A 14 44.49 27.28 64.27
C ILE A 14 44.05 27.73 62.87
N LEU A 15 44.63 28.81 62.34
CA LEU A 15 44.26 29.34 61.02
C LEU A 15 44.75 28.42 59.89
N GLY A 16 45.95 27.86 60.00
CA GLY A 16 46.45 26.85 59.04
C GLY A 16 45.64 25.55 59.08
N PHE A 17 45.35 25.04 60.28
CA PHE A 17 44.55 23.82 60.43
C PHE A 17 43.09 24.01 60.00
N GLY A 18 42.50 25.18 60.32
CA GLY A 18 41.16 25.57 59.88
C GLY A 18 41.07 25.70 58.36
N LEU A 19 42.10 26.23 57.70
CA LEU A 19 42.16 26.30 56.24
C LEU A 19 42.19 24.90 55.61
N ILE A 20 42.99 23.97 56.14
CA ILE A 20 43.06 22.59 55.66
C ILE A 20 41.70 21.90 55.82
N ILE A 21 41.05 22.05 56.98
CA ILE A 21 39.70 21.51 57.22
C ILE A 21 38.70 22.13 56.24
N ALA A 22 38.72 23.45 56.03
CA ALA A 22 37.82 24.11 55.10
C ALA A 22 37.99 23.60 53.66
N ILE A 23 39.24 23.44 53.20
CA ILE A 23 39.53 22.86 51.88
C ILE A 23 39.01 21.42 51.79
N ALA A 24 39.22 20.60 52.82
CA ALA A 24 38.73 19.22 52.85
C ALA A 24 37.20 19.14 52.80
N VAL A 25 36.50 20.00 53.55
CA VAL A 25 35.02 20.08 53.54
C VAL A 25 34.50 20.54 52.18
N ILE A 26 35.10 21.57 51.59
CA ILE A 26 34.72 22.06 50.26
C ILE A 26 34.95 20.97 49.20
N SER A 27 36.12 20.33 49.22
CA SER A 27 36.46 19.25 48.28
C SER A 27 35.48 18.07 48.39
N THR A 28 35.20 17.62 49.61
CA THR A 28 34.24 16.53 49.87
C THR A 28 32.83 16.92 49.39
N SER A 29 32.42 18.17 49.62
CA SER A 29 31.12 18.68 49.19
C SER A 29 31.00 18.70 47.66
N LEU A 30 32.04 19.16 46.96
CA LEU A 30 32.07 19.15 45.49
C LEU A 30 32.01 17.73 44.93
N VAL A 31 32.75 16.79 45.53
CA VAL A 31 32.71 15.37 45.15
C VAL A 31 31.31 14.79 45.37
N TYR A 32 30.67 15.08 46.50
CA TYR A 32 29.31 14.63 46.80
C TYR A 32 28.30 15.14 45.76
N ILE A 33 28.32 16.44 45.43
CA ILE A 33 27.44 17.03 44.40
C ILE A 33 27.68 16.37 43.03
N GLN A 34 28.94 16.11 42.68
CA GLN A 34 29.28 15.47 41.41
C GLN A 34 28.82 14.00 41.37
N LEU A 35 28.93 13.29 42.50
CA LEU A 35 28.47 11.91 42.64
C LEU A 35 26.95 11.82 42.51
N GLU A 36 26.21 12.74 43.12
CA GLU A 36 24.74 12.79 43.02
C GLU A 36 24.27 13.10 41.60
N LYS A 37 24.92 14.05 40.91
CA LYS A 37 24.67 14.31 39.48
C LYS A 37 24.95 13.07 38.62
N THR A 38 26.04 12.36 38.90
CA THR A 38 26.43 11.15 38.17
C THR A 38 25.40 10.04 38.38
N LYS A 39 24.97 9.82 39.63
CA LYS A 39 23.93 8.85 39.98
C LYS A 39 22.62 9.14 39.23
N ARG A 40 22.16 10.40 39.24
CA ARG A 40 20.94 10.80 38.52
C ARG A 40 21.04 10.56 37.01
N ASN A 41 22.19 10.88 36.41
CA ASN A 41 22.40 10.64 34.97
C ASN A 41 22.45 9.14 34.65
N GLN A 42 23.03 8.33 35.53
CA GLN A 42 23.05 6.87 35.38
C GLN A 42 21.63 6.30 35.50
N GLU A 43 20.82 6.74 36.46
CA GLU A 43 19.43 6.33 36.60
C GLU A 43 18.60 6.69 35.34
N LEU A 44 18.76 7.91 34.82
CA LEU A 44 18.08 8.32 33.58
C LEU A 44 18.55 7.48 32.37
N LEU A 45 19.84 7.17 32.29
CA LEU A 45 20.38 6.36 31.21
C LEU A 45 19.82 4.93 31.25
N LEU A 46 19.87 4.28 32.41
CA LEU A 46 19.52 2.87 32.58
C LEU A 46 18.00 2.63 32.59
N ASN A 47 17.23 3.54 33.18
CA ASN A 47 15.79 3.31 33.39
C ASN A 47 14.90 4.03 32.38
N VAL A 48 15.44 4.97 31.60
CA VAL A 48 14.65 5.72 30.61
C VAL A 48 15.29 5.62 29.22
N ARG A 49 16.54 6.05 29.04
CA ARG A 49 17.12 6.19 27.70
C ARG A 49 17.42 4.85 27.02
N ALA A 50 18.04 3.91 27.72
CA ALA A 50 18.32 2.59 27.15
C ALA A 50 17.02 1.81 26.85
N PRO A 51 16.03 1.73 27.77
CA PRO A 51 14.74 1.11 27.48
C PRO A 51 13.95 1.80 26.36
N THR A 52 14.07 3.14 26.23
CA THR A 52 13.46 3.89 25.11
C THR A 52 14.02 3.42 23.77
N VAL A 53 15.34 3.23 23.67
CA VAL A 53 15.98 2.73 22.43
C VAL A 53 15.53 1.30 22.14
N GLU A 54 15.49 0.44 23.15
CA GLU A 54 15.02 -0.94 23.01
C GLU A 54 13.57 -1.00 22.50
N ALA A 55 12.67 -0.19 23.09
CA ALA A 55 11.30 -0.09 22.62
C ALA A 55 11.22 0.42 21.16
N GLY A 56 12.08 1.37 20.78
CA GLY A 56 12.21 1.82 19.38
C GLY A 56 12.64 0.70 18.41
N LEU A 57 13.58 -0.15 18.83
CA LEU A 57 14.01 -1.32 18.06
C LEU A 57 12.87 -2.36 17.95
N MET A 58 12.15 -2.62 19.05
CA MET A 58 10.97 -3.48 19.04
C MET A 58 9.89 -2.96 18.09
N LEU A 59 9.65 -1.64 18.08
CA LEU A 59 8.71 -1.01 17.17
C LEU A 59 9.11 -1.25 15.71
N THR A 60 10.38 -1.02 15.37
CA THR A 60 10.88 -1.24 14.00
C THR A 60 10.80 -2.71 13.60
N SER A 61 11.12 -3.63 14.53
CA SER A 61 10.96 -5.07 14.31
C SER A 61 9.51 -5.44 14.03
N GLY A 62 8.56 -4.95 14.84
CA GLY A 62 7.14 -5.21 14.66
C GLY A 62 6.59 -4.64 13.34
N ILE A 63 7.05 -3.45 12.92
CA ILE A 63 6.73 -2.87 11.61
C ILE A 63 7.20 -3.80 10.49
N ASN A 64 8.47 -4.20 10.51
CA ASN A 64 9.02 -5.09 9.49
C ASN A 64 8.31 -6.44 9.45
N GLN A 65 7.98 -7.00 10.61
CA GLN A 65 7.25 -8.25 10.74
C GLN A 65 5.84 -8.13 10.16
N SER A 66 5.10 -7.07 10.51
CA SER A 66 3.76 -6.80 9.97
C SER A 66 3.78 -6.67 8.43
N LEU A 67 4.79 -5.98 7.89
CA LEU A 67 4.97 -5.82 6.45
C LEU A 67 5.35 -7.14 5.76
N SER A 68 6.19 -7.96 6.37
CA SER A 68 6.55 -9.28 5.84
C SER A 68 5.35 -10.22 5.82
N GLY A 69 4.57 -10.25 6.91
CA GLY A 69 3.34 -11.01 7.00
C GLY A 69 2.34 -10.59 5.92
N LEU A 70 2.08 -9.28 5.79
CA LEU A 70 1.21 -8.76 4.73
C LEU A 70 1.73 -9.11 3.32
N ARG A 71 3.02 -8.93 3.03
CA ARG A 71 3.59 -9.27 1.73
C ARG A 71 3.46 -10.77 1.43
N GLY A 72 3.71 -11.62 2.42
CA GLY A 72 3.52 -13.06 2.28
C GLY A 72 2.06 -13.41 1.96
N TYR A 73 1.11 -12.77 2.64
CA TYR A 73 -0.31 -12.92 2.36
C TYR A 73 -0.64 -12.45 0.94
N LEU A 74 -0.15 -11.30 0.48
CA LEU A 74 -0.40 -10.81 -0.88
C LEU A 74 0.07 -11.78 -1.97
N ILE A 75 1.18 -12.49 -1.76
CA ILE A 75 1.77 -13.40 -2.76
C ILE A 75 1.14 -14.79 -2.70
N LEU A 76 0.84 -15.30 -1.50
CA LEU A 76 0.52 -16.72 -1.26
C LEU A 76 -0.85 -16.96 -0.61
N GLY A 77 -1.60 -15.90 -0.31
CA GLY A 77 -2.86 -15.96 0.44
C GLY A 77 -4.06 -16.50 -0.34
N ASP A 78 -3.90 -16.84 -1.62
CA ASP A 78 -4.91 -17.60 -2.37
C ASP A 78 -5.02 -19.05 -1.85
N ASP A 79 -3.94 -19.59 -1.26
CA ASP A 79 -3.96 -20.85 -0.51
C ASP A 79 -4.40 -20.58 0.94
N PRO A 80 -5.54 -21.14 1.42
CA PRO A 80 -6.07 -20.85 2.75
C PRO A 80 -5.10 -21.15 3.89
N ASN A 81 -4.29 -22.21 3.78
CA ASN A 81 -3.34 -22.56 4.84
C ASN A 81 -2.22 -21.53 4.95
N LYS A 82 -1.74 -21.04 3.79
CA LYS A 82 -0.72 -19.99 3.75
C LYS A 82 -1.31 -18.64 4.16
N ALA A 83 -2.56 -18.38 3.80
CA ALA A 83 -3.28 -17.19 4.22
C ALA A 83 -3.27 -17.05 5.74
N ASP A 84 -3.68 -18.10 6.46
CA ASP A 84 -3.73 -18.09 7.93
C ASP A 84 -2.34 -17.88 8.55
N ILE A 85 -1.30 -18.53 8.01
CA ILE A 85 0.09 -18.35 8.47
C ILE A 85 0.51 -16.88 8.37
N PHE A 86 0.31 -16.24 7.22
CA PHE A 86 0.77 -14.87 6.98
C PHE A 86 -0.09 -13.82 7.68
N LYS A 87 -1.40 -14.04 7.82
CA LYS A 87 -2.27 -13.20 8.64
C LYS A 87 -1.85 -13.24 10.11
N ASN A 88 -1.55 -14.43 10.64
CA ASN A 88 -1.05 -14.58 12.00
C ASN A 88 0.32 -13.90 12.19
N GLU A 89 1.26 -14.09 11.26
CA GLU A 89 2.58 -13.43 11.30
C GLU A 89 2.44 -11.89 11.34
N ARG A 90 1.53 -11.36 10.52
CA ARG A 90 1.23 -9.93 10.52
C ARG A 90 0.62 -9.50 11.86
N GLN A 91 -0.32 -10.26 12.41
CA GLN A 91 -0.94 -9.96 13.71
C GLN A 91 0.10 -9.98 14.84
N LEU A 92 1.06 -10.91 14.83
CA LEU A 92 2.18 -10.94 15.76
C LEU A 92 3.04 -9.66 15.66
N GLY A 93 3.35 -9.21 14.44
CA GLY A 93 4.00 -7.93 14.21
C GLY A 93 3.25 -6.76 14.84
N TRP A 94 1.92 -6.74 14.71
CA TRP A 94 1.06 -5.71 15.32
C TRP A 94 1.03 -5.76 16.86
N GLN A 95 1.03 -6.95 17.45
CA GLN A 95 1.18 -7.09 18.91
C GLN A 95 2.53 -6.51 19.38
N GLY A 96 3.60 -6.70 18.60
CA GLY A 96 4.92 -6.10 18.86
C GLY A 96 4.89 -4.58 18.79
N ILE A 97 4.25 -4.02 17.76
CA ILE A 97 4.05 -2.57 17.59
C ILE A 97 3.29 -1.98 18.78
N ASP A 98 2.19 -2.61 19.20
CA ASP A 98 1.34 -2.10 20.30
C ASP A 98 2.08 -2.09 21.63
N LYS A 99 2.83 -3.16 21.93
CA LYS A 99 3.70 -3.22 23.11
C LYS A 99 4.76 -2.14 23.09
N ALA A 100 5.44 -1.96 21.95
CA ALA A 100 6.49 -0.98 21.80
C ALA A 100 5.95 0.46 21.93
N LEU A 101 4.81 0.77 21.33
CA LEU A 101 4.16 2.08 21.48
C LEU A 101 3.72 2.34 22.91
N THR A 102 3.16 1.34 23.59
CA THR A 102 2.77 1.46 25.00
C THR A 102 4.00 1.83 25.86
N ALA A 103 5.12 1.12 25.66
CA ALA A 103 6.37 1.39 26.36
C ALA A 103 6.94 2.78 26.03
N LEU A 104 6.97 3.17 24.75
CA LEU A 104 7.45 4.49 24.33
C LEU A 104 6.62 5.63 24.93
N ASN A 105 5.29 5.50 24.95
CA ASN A 105 4.40 6.46 25.59
C ASN A 105 4.68 6.56 27.09
N GLN A 106 4.84 5.43 27.79
CA GLN A 106 5.19 5.43 29.21
C GLN A 106 6.57 6.07 29.50
N PHE A 107 7.59 5.79 28.69
CA PHE A 107 8.91 6.39 28.88
C PHE A 107 8.91 7.89 28.56
N SER A 108 8.03 8.33 27.65
CA SER A 108 7.96 9.73 27.23
C SER A 108 7.61 10.71 28.35
N ASP A 109 6.94 10.24 29.39
CA ASP A 109 6.64 11.02 30.62
C ASP A 109 7.91 11.56 31.30
N ASN A 110 9.05 10.88 31.10
CA ASN A 110 10.34 11.23 31.70
C ASN A 110 11.34 11.79 30.68
N TRP A 111 10.91 12.08 29.44
CA TRP A 111 11.79 12.66 28.43
C TRP A 111 11.99 14.15 28.65
N THR A 112 13.23 14.59 28.51
CA THR A 112 13.61 16.00 28.72
C THR A 112 13.58 16.83 27.44
N VAL A 113 13.39 16.21 26.27
CA VAL A 113 13.44 16.85 24.95
C VAL A 113 12.04 16.91 24.37
N ALA A 114 11.41 18.09 24.40
CA ALA A 114 10.04 18.31 23.92
C ALA A 114 9.85 17.86 22.46
N ALA A 115 10.84 18.09 21.59
CA ALA A 115 10.79 17.65 20.20
C ALA A 115 10.65 16.12 20.03
N ASN A 116 11.12 15.32 20.98
CA ASN A 116 10.95 13.86 20.93
C ASN A 116 9.52 13.46 21.29
N ILE A 117 8.89 14.17 22.22
CA ILE A 117 7.49 13.94 22.63
C ILE A 117 6.56 14.23 21.45
N GLU A 118 6.76 15.36 20.76
CA GLU A 118 5.98 15.69 19.55
C GLU A 118 6.18 14.63 18.45
N LYS A 119 7.41 14.18 18.20
CA LYS A 119 7.67 13.08 17.25
C LYS A 119 6.93 11.79 17.60
N LEU A 120 6.85 11.43 18.89
CA LEU A 120 6.12 10.25 19.33
C LEU A 120 4.60 10.42 19.10
N LYS A 121 4.06 11.62 19.33
CA LYS A 121 2.66 11.93 19.04
C LYS A 121 2.33 11.81 17.55
N ASP A 122 3.19 12.34 16.68
CA ASP A 122 3.04 12.20 15.23
C ASP A 122 3.12 10.72 14.81
N MET A 123 4.09 9.99 15.36
CA MET A 123 4.27 8.56 15.11
C MET A 123 3.05 7.73 15.55
N ASN A 124 2.43 8.03 16.69
CA ASN A 124 1.19 7.39 17.14
C ASN A 124 0.04 7.61 16.14
N THR A 125 -0.03 8.78 15.50
CA THR A 125 -1.05 9.08 14.48
C THR A 125 -0.77 8.28 13.20
N LEU A 126 0.47 8.34 12.71
CA LEU A 126 0.90 7.63 11.50
C LEU A 126 0.74 6.10 11.63
N ILE A 127 1.02 5.53 12.80
CA ILE A 127 0.87 4.08 13.01
C ILE A 127 -0.60 3.64 12.99
N LYS A 128 -1.53 4.49 13.44
CA LYS A 128 -2.97 4.20 13.32
C LYS A 128 -3.41 4.21 11.87
N GLU A 129 -2.98 5.21 11.10
CA GLU A 129 -3.24 5.28 9.66
C GLU A 129 -2.62 4.07 8.93
N PHE A 130 -1.39 3.71 9.28
CA PHE A 130 -0.70 2.55 8.76
C PHE A 130 -1.46 1.24 9.04
N ARG A 131 -2.03 1.08 10.24
CA ARG A 131 -2.89 -0.07 10.57
C ARG A 131 -4.09 -0.18 9.66
N ASN A 132 -4.80 0.94 9.48
CA ASN A 132 -6.00 0.97 8.65
C ASN A 132 -5.67 0.66 7.19
N ALA A 133 -4.63 1.27 6.64
CA ALA A 133 -4.19 1.01 5.28
C ALA A 133 -3.79 -0.46 5.07
N GLN A 134 -3.02 -1.00 6.01
CA GLN A 134 -2.66 -2.41 6.01
C GLN A 134 -3.90 -3.32 6.05
N GLN A 135 -4.91 -3.02 6.86
CA GLN A 135 -6.14 -3.82 6.98
C GLN A 135 -6.95 -3.79 5.69
N GLN A 136 -7.16 -2.60 5.13
CA GLN A 136 -7.86 -2.44 3.85
C GLN A 136 -7.22 -3.27 2.73
N ILE A 137 -5.88 -3.30 2.67
CA ILE A 137 -5.16 -4.13 1.69
C ILE A 137 -5.43 -5.62 1.91
N GLU A 138 -5.39 -6.09 3.16
CA GLU A 138 -5.64 -7.51 3.48
C GLU A 138 -7.08 -7.93 3.14
N ASP A 139 -8.04 -7.05 3.40
CA ASP A 139 -9.47 -7.30 3.18
C ASP A 139 -9.79 -7.48 1.68
N ILE A 140 -9.09 -6.76 0.80
CA ILE A 140 -9.36 -6.78 -0.65
C ILE A 140 -8.43 -7.71 -1.44
N ALA A 141 -7.23 -8.02 -0.97
CA ALA A 141 -6.15 -8.61 -1.79
C ALA A 141 -6.53 -9.86 -2.62
N HIS A 142 -7.31 -10.77 -2.03
CA HIS A 142 -7.74 -12.02 -2.69
C HIS A 142 -9.24 -12.03 -2.95
N THR A 143 -9.82 -10.85 -3.16
CA THR A 143 -11.21 -10.68 -3.57
C THR A 143 -11.28 -10.01 -4.95
N LYS A 144 -12.45 -10.11 -5.59
CA LYS A 144 -12.74 -9.39 -6.83
C LYS A 144 -12.62 -7.86 -6.71
N ASP A 145 -12.68 -7.34 -5.49
CA ASP A 145 -12.59 -5.90 -5.21
C ASP A 145 -11.14 -5.39 -5.28
N ASN A 146 -10.13 -6.28 -5.31
CA ASN A 146 -8.72 -5.88 -5.49
C ASN A 146 -8.49 -5.16 -6.82
N ILE A 147 -9.05 -5.72 -7.89
CA ILE A 147 -8.95 -5.15 -9.24
C ILE A 147 -10.32 -5.25 -9.92
N PRO A 148 -11.24 -4.31 -9.64
CA PRO A 148 -12.62 -4.36 -10.14
C PRO A 148 -12.72 -4.43 -11.67
N SER A 149 -11.75 -3.84 -12.37
CA SER A 149 -11.69 -3.88 -13.84
C SER A 149 -11.45 -5.30 -14.38
N PHE A 150 -10.70 -6.15 -13.69
CA PHE A 150 -10.54 -7.56 -14.08
C PHE A 150 -11.82 -8.35 -13.83
N ASP A 151 -12.53 -8.09 -12.72
CA ASP A 151 -13.82 -8.73 -12.45
C ASP A 151 -14.83 -8.42 -13.56
N ILE A 152 -14.98 -7.14 -13.92
CA ILE A 152 -15.84 -6.73 -15.04
C ILE A 152 -15.39 -7.40 -16.35
N LEU A 153 -14.09 -7.40 -16.64
CA LEU A 153 -13.57 -7.99 -17.88
C LEU A 153 -13.83 -9.49 -17.96
N LEU A 154 -13.54 -10.25 -16.91
CA LEU A 154 -13.58 -11.70 -16.93
C LEU A 154 -15.00 -12.25 -16.77
N ASN A 155 -15.80 -11.64 -15.90
CA ASN A 155 -17.11 -12.18 -15.52
C ASN A 155 -18.28 -11.55 -16.29
N GLN A 156 -18.09 -10.37 -16.92
CA GLN A 156 -19.16 -9.69 -17.65
C GLN A 156 -18.81 -9.45 -19.11
N ALA A 157 -17.71 -8.72 -19.38
CA ALA A 157 -17.39 -8.28 -20.73
C ALA A 157 -16.89 -9.42 -21.64
N ALA A 158 -16.04 -10.33 -21.14
CA ALA A 158 -15.52 -11.44 -21.94
C ALA A 158 -16.59 -12.45 -22.38
N PRO A 159 -17.54 -12.88 -21.53
CA PRO A 159 -18.67 -13.70 -21.96
C PRO A 159 -19.53 -13.02 -23.04
N LYS A 160 -19.98 -11.78 -22.80
CA LYS A 160 -20.74 -11.00 -23.80
C LYS A 160 -19.98 -10.84 -25.12
N ALA A 161 -18.68 -10.59 -25.04
CA ALA A 161 -17.85 -10.45 -26.23
C ALA A 161 -17.72 -11.76 -27.01
N ALA A 162 -17.69 -12.91 -26.34
CA ALA A 162 -17.69 -14.22 -26.99
C ALA A 162 -19.01 -14.47 -27.73
N GLU A 163 -20.14 -14.15 -27.12
CA GLU A 163 -21.47 -14.24 -27.75
C GLU A 163 -21.57 -13.29 -28.96
N THR A 164 -21.10 -12.05 -28.83
CA THR A 164 -21.04 -11.07 -29.92
C THR A 164 -20.23 -11.60 -31.11
N ILE A 165 -19.04 -12.16 -30.87
CA ILE A 165 -18.18 -12.73 -31.93
C ILE A 165 -18.83 -13.98 -32.55
N ALA A 166 -19.54 -14.78 -31.76
CA ALA A 166 -20.28 -15.94 -32.26
C ALA A 166 -21.41 -15.52 -33.20
N SER A 167 -22.25 -14.55 -32.81
CA SER A 167 -23.32 -14.02 -33.67
C SER A 167 -22.77 -13.41 -34.97
N LEU A 168 -21.68 -12.64 -34.90
CA LEU A 168 -21.01 -12.12 -36.10
C LEU A 168 -20.44 -13.23 -36.99
N THR A 169 -19.94 -14.32 -36.39
CA THR A 169 -19.44 -15.47 -37.15
C THR A 169 -20.58 -16.20 -37.84
N ASN A 170 -21.69 -16.47 -37.14
CA ASN A 170 -22.87 -17.09 -37.73
C ASN A 170 -23.46 -16.22 -38.87
N LEU A 171 -23.51 -14.90 -38.70
CA LEU A 171 -23.91 -13.97 -39.77
C LEU A 171 -23.03 -14.10 -41.01
N ILE A 172 -21.71 -14.22 -40.83
CA ILE A 172 -20.76 -14.40 -41.92
C ILE A 172 -20.99 -15.74 -42.62
N GLU A 173 -21.10 -16.84 -41.88
CA GLU A 173 -21.35 -18.18 -42.45
C GLU A 173 -22.65 -18.20 -43.26
N LEU A 174 -23.75 -17.69 -42.69
CA LEU A 174 -25.04 -17.59 -43.38
C LEU A 174 -25.00 -16.71 -44.62
N GLU A 175 -24.15 -15.66 -44.64
CA GLU A 175 -23.96 -14.80 -45.80
C GLU A 175 -23.15 -15.49 -46.91
N MET A 176 -22.27 -16.44 -46.57
CA MET A 176 -21.54 -17.22 -47.57
C MET A 176 -22.45 -18.15 -48.39
N ASP A 177 -23.57 -18.59 -47.81
CA ASP A 177 -24.58 -19.41 -48.49
C ASP A 177 -25.49 -18.59 -49.43
N GLN A 178 -25.43 -17.26 -49.37
CA GLN A 178 -26.26 -16.39 -50.21
C GLN A 178 -25.69 -16.21 -51.62
N ALA A 179 -26.58 -15.89 -52.57
CA ALA A 179 -26.19 -15.60 -53.94
C ALA A 179 -25.19 -14.43 -54.01
N SER A 180 -24.07 -14.64 -54.72
CA SER A 180 -23.01 -13.65 -54.82
C SER A 180 -23.42 -12.48 -55.71
N ASN A 181 -23.58 -11.30 -55.13
CA ASN A 181 -23.79 -10.04 -55.85
C ASN A 181 -23.02 -8.89 -55.17
N PRO A 182 -22.86 -7.71 -55.82
CA PRO A 182 -22.08 -6.62 -55.26
C PRO A 182 -22.54 -6.14 -53.87
N GLN A 183 -23.85 -6.13 -53.61
CA GLN A 183 -24.43 -5.68 -52.34
C GLN A 183 -24.14 -6.67 -51.21
N ARG A 184 -24.31 -7.97 -51.48
CA ARG A 184 -23.98 -9.10 -50.58
C ARG A 184 -22.48 -9.16 -50.28
N LYS A 185 -21.62 -9.00 -51.28
CA LYS A 185 -20.15 -8.91 -51.08
C LYS A 185 -19.79 -7.73 -50.16
N ALA A 186 -20.46 -6.59 -50.34
CA ALA A 186 -20.25 -5.44 -49.46
C ALA A 186 -20.79 -5.68 -48.04
N LEU A 187 -21.88 -6.44 -47.86
CA LEU A 187 -22.39 -6.85 -46.55
C LEU A 187 -21.41 -7.81 -45.85
N LEU A 188 -20.97 -8.87 -46.54
CA LEU A 188 -19.97 -9.82 -46.04
C LEU A 188 -18.69 -9.11 -45.58
N LYS A 189 -18.18 -8.17 -46.39
CA LYS A 189 -17.03 -7.34 -46.00
C LYS A 189 -17.30 -6.56 -44.71
N THR A 190 -18.46 -5.90 -44.59
CA THR A 190 -18.80 -5.12 -43.38
C THR A 190 -18.91 -6.04 -42.15
N LEU A 191 -19.50 -7.23 -42.28
CA LEU A 191 -19.58 -8.22 -41.20
C LEU A 191 -18.18 -8.68 -40.76
N ALA A 192 -17.32 -9.04 -41.72
CA ALA A 192 -15.95 -9.46 -41.45
C ALA A 192 -15.12 -8.35 -40.78
N ASP A 193 -15.24 -7.11 -41.27
CA ASP A 193 -14.55 -5.96 -40.71
C ASP A 193 -15.06 -5.64 -39.28
N SER A 194 -16.37 -5.79 -39.02
CA SER A 194 -16.98 -5.66 -37.68
C SER A 194 -16.45 -6.70 -36.70
N ARG A 195 -16.43 -7.98 -37.11
CA ARG A 195 -15.86 -9.06 -36.29
C ARG A 195 -14.39 -8.80 -35.98
N ALA A 196 -13.61 -8.38 -36.97
CA ALA A 196 -12.18 -8.11 -36.81
C ALA A 196 -11.93 -6.92 -35.87
N SER A 197 -12.64 -5.80 -36.06
CA SER A 197 -12.48 -4.62 -35.22
C SER A 197 -12.88 -4.90 -33.76
N PHE A 198 -13.97 -5.64 -33.54
CA PHE A 198 -14.42 -6.03 -32.21
C PHE A 198 -13.44 -6.97 -31.51
N ALA A 199 -12.98 -8.03 -32.18
CA ALA A 199 -12.02 -8.99 -31.61
C ALA A 199 -10.67 -8.34 -31.27
N LEU A 200 -10.16 -7.48 -32.16
CA LEU A 200 -8.94 -6.71 -31.89
C LEU A 200 -9.16 -5.68 -30.77
N GLY A 201 -10.35 -5.07 -30.69
CA GLY A 201 -10.73 -4.17 -29.60
C GLY A 201 -10.64 -4.89 -28.26
N LEU A 202 -11.29 -6.06 -28.15
CA LEU A 202 -11.24 -6.90 -26.94
C LEU A 202 -9.80 -7.27 -26.55
N ALA A 203 -8.95 -7.61 -27.52
CA ALA A 203 -7.55 -7.91 -27.26
C ALA A 203 -6.78 -6.69 -26.72
N ASN A 204 -7.03 -5.49 -27.26
CA ASN A 204 -6.39 -4.26 -26.82
C ASN A 204 -6.87 -3.83 -25.43
N ILE A 205 -8.16 -3.91 -25.11
CA ILE A 205 -8.62 -3.55 -23.76
C ILE A 205 -8.08 -4.54 -22.70
N ARG A 206 -7.98 -5.83 -23.02
CA ARG A 206 -7.29 -6.83 -22.17
C ARG A 206 -5.82 -6.46 -21.95
N ALA A 207 -5.11 -6.11 -23.02
CA ALA A 207 -3.71 -5.71 -22.94
C ALA A 207 -3.52 -4.43 -22.09
N TYR A 208 -4.44 -3.45 -22.21
CA TYR A 208 -4.43 -2.26 -21.36
C TYR A 208 -4.64 -2.60 -19.88
N LEU A 209 -5.64 -3.43 -19.56
CA LEU A 209 -5.90 -3.83 -18.18
C LEU A 209 -4.75 -4.62 -17.55
N LEU A 210 -4.01 -5.40 -18.34
CA LEU A 210 -2.86 -6.16 -17.87
C LEU A 210 -1.59 -5.31 -17.70
N SER A 211 -1.36 -4.33 -18.58
CA SER A 211 -0.09 -3.60 -18.66
C SER A 211 -0.14 -2.15 -18.15
N GLY A 212 -1.31 -1.52 -18.15
CA GLY A 212 -1.47 -0.08 -17.94
C GLY A 212 -0.97 0.81 -19.09
N ASP A 213 -0.53 0.25 -20.23
CA ASP A 213 0.02 1.04 -21.35
C ASP A 213 -1.09 1.70 -22.19
N GLU A 214 -1.13 3.04 -22.13
CA GLU A 214 -2.09 3.89 -22.84
C GLU A 214 -2.15 3.67 -24.36
N LYS A 215 -1.11 3.10 -24.98
CA LYS A 215 -1.14 2.71 -26.39
C LYS A 215 -2.26 1.71 -26.67
N PHE A 216 -2.45 0.72 -25.80
CA PHE A 216 -3.51 -0.29 -25.97
C PHE A 216 -4.90 0.32 -25.82
N LYS A 217 -5.08 1.25 -24.86
CA LYS A 217 -6.33 2.00 -24.73
C LYS A 217 -6.63 2.83 -25.97
N THR A 218 -5.64 3.53 -26.50
CA THR A 218 -5.78 4.32 -27.73
C THR A 218 -6.19 3.43 -28.91
N ASN A 219 -5.54 2.27 -29.06
CA ASN A 219 -5.89 1.30 -30.10
C ASN A 219 -7.31 0.74 -29.93
N PHE A 220 -7.72 0.41 -28.70
CA PHE A 220 -9.08 -0.02 -28.39
C PHE A 220 -10.09 1.03 -28.84
N LEU A 221 -9.92 2.30 -28.45
CA LEU A 221 -10.84 3.38 -28.81
C LEU A 221 -10.95 3.56 -30.34
N ASN A 222 -9.82 3.51 -31.06
CA ASN A 222 -9.81 3.57 -32.52
C ASN A 222 -10.53 2.38 -33.18
N LEU A 223 -10.37 1.17 -32.63
CA LEU A 223 -11.05 -0.03 -33.10
C LEU A 223 -12.54 -0.01 -32.77
N TRP A 224 -12.91 0.50 -31.60
CA TRP A 224 -14.30 0.68 -31.18
C TRP A 224 -15.02 1.66 -32.10
N GLN A 225 -14.41 2.80 -32.40
CA GLN A 225 -14.97 3.78 -33.35
C GLN A 225 -15.19 3.16 -34.74
N LYS A 226 -14.23 2.35 -35.23
CA LYS A 226 -14.39 1.62 -36.49
C LYS A 226 -15.53 0.59 -36.41
N ASN A 227 -15.64 -0.13 -35.29
CA ASN A 227 -16.71 -1.08 -35.07
C ASN A 227 -18.08 -0.40 -35.06
N GLU A 228 -18.20 0.75 -34.41
CA GLU A 228 -19.43 1.55 -34.39
C GLU A 228 -19.85 1.96 -35.80
N ALA A 229 -18.93 2.50 -36.60
CA ALA A 229 -19.21 2.86 -37.99
C ALA A 229 -19.65 1.64 -38.83
N GLN A 230 -19.06 0.46 -38.59
CA GLN A 230 -19.47 -0.78 -39.26
C GLN A 230 -20.86 -1.22 -38.80
N PHE A 231 -21.16 -1.11 -37.51
CA PHE A 231 -22.47 -1.42 -36.93
C PHE A 231 -23.58 -0.54 -37.51
N GLU A 232 -23.34 0.76 -37.66
CA GLU A 232 -24.28 1.68 -38.32
C GLU A 232 -24.54 1.26 -39.77
N ILE A 233 -23.48 0.94 -40.53
CA ILE A 233 -23.62 0.44 -41.91
C ILE A 233 -24.44 -0.85 -41.95
N LEU A 234 -24.17 -1.81 -41.06
CA LEU A 234 -24.91 -3.08 -40.99
C LEU A 234 -26.38 -2.84 -40.66
N THR A 235 -26.68 -1.90 -39.77
CA THR A 235 -28.05 -1.50 -39.42
C THR A 235 -28.82 -1.01 -40.64
N THR A 236 -28.19 -0.19 -41.51
CA THR A 236 -28.82 0.25 -42.77
C THR A 236 -29.03 -0.88 -43.78
N LYS A 237 -28.23 -1.93 -43.70
CA LYS A 237 -28.29 -3.12 -44.56
C LYS A 237 -29.17 -4.25 -44.00
N SER A 238 -29.76 -4.08 -42.82
CA SER A 238 -30.60 -5.07 -42.14
C SER A 238 -31.72 -5.65 -43.03
N LYS A 239 -32.26 -4.85 -43.97
CA LYS A 239 -33.27 -5.28 -44.95
C LYS A 239 -32.79 -6.34 -45.95
N LEU A 240 -31.48 -6.53 -46.10
CA LEU A 240 -30.89 -7.55 -46.97
C LEU A 240 -30.78 -8.91 -46.27
N LEU A 241 -30.93 -8.95 -44.94
CA LEU A 241 -30.76 -10.16 -44.16
C LEU A 241 -31.91 -11.14 -44.44
N SER A 242 -31.56 -12.41 -44.58
CA SER A 242 -32.53 -13.51 -44.55
C SER A 242 -33.11 -13.69 -43.13
N SER A 243 -34.19 -14.45 -42.99
CA SER A 243 -34.81 -14.70 -41.68
C SER A 243 -33.84 -15.30 -40.65
N SER A 244 -32.97 -16.23 -41.08
CA SER A 244 -31.92 -16.80 -40.21
C SER A 244 -30.88 -15.75 -39.81
N GLN A 245 -30.45 -14.92 -40.76
CA GLN A 245 -29.51 -13.83 -40.48
C GLN A 245 -30.11 -12.75 -39.56
N SER A 246 -31.41 -12.45 -39.69
CA SER A 246 -32.08 -11.49 -38.80
C SER A 246 -32.06 -11.94 -37.34
N THR A 247 -32.12 -13.25 -37.08
CA THR A 247 -32.05 -13.79 -35.72
C THR A 247 -30.66 -13.54 -35.11
N GLU A 248 -29.60 -13.87 -35.84
CA GLU A 248 -28.21 -13.63 -35.40
C GLU A 248 -27.89 -12.13 -35.31
N TRP A 249 -28.49 -11.31 -36.18
CA TRP A 249 -28.36 -9.86 -36.13
C TRP A 249 -28.95 -9.28 -34.85
N ASN A 250 -30.15 -9.72 -34.43
CA ASN A 250 -30.75 -9.28 -33.17
C ASN A 250 -29.88 -9.68 -31.97
N ALA A 251 -29.38 -10.92 -31.94
CA ALA A 251 -28.47 -11.37 -30.89
C ALA A 251 -27.17 -10.53 -30.86
N TYR A 252 -26.61 -10.18 -32.02
CA TYR A 252 -25.47 -9.28 -32.10
C TYR A 252 -25.77 -7.90 -31.54
N GLN A 253 -26.95 -7.32 -31.83
CA GLN A 253 -27.34 -6.02 -31.29
C GLN A 253 -27.46 -6.05 -29.76
N GLU A 254 -28.13 -7.06 -29.22
CA GLU A 254 -28.36 -7.21 -27.77
C GLU A 254 -27.04 -7.42 -26.99
N ASN A 255 -26.14 -8.26 -27.50
CA ASN A 255 -24.90 -8.61 -26.80
C ASN A 255 -23.83 -7.50 -26.84
N ARG A 256 -23.97 -6.55 -27.77
CA ARG A 256 -23.06 -5.42 -27.92
C ARG A 256 -23.26 -4.33 -26.86
N GLU A 257 -24.48 -4.21 -26.32
CA GLU A 257 -24.84 -3.26 -25.25
C GLU A 257 -24.39 -3.75 -23.85
#